data_AF-A0A238BSF0-F1
#
_entry.id   AF-A0A238BSF0-F1
#
_cell.length_a   1.000
_cell.length_b   1.000
_cell.length_c   1.000
_cell.angle_alpha   90.00
_cell.angle_beta   90.00
_cell.angle_gamma   90.00
#
_symmetry.space_group_name_H-M   'P 1'
#
loop_
_entity.id
_entity.type
_entity.pdbx_description
1 polymer ?
#
loop_
_entity_poly.entity_id
_entity_poly.type
_entity_poly.pdbx_seq_one_letter_code
_entity_poly.pdbx_strand_id
1 'polypeptide(L)'
;MSLENPEEAVSGALLMTEEYEVKVSRKDSLKDNLGNTDMEGTDNLLQWSDQCAQTFNKLQMTTHGENVGSYPTIYILLSLLISTTSFGMFKIVLRDRIRDGYTPTNAPSRYEMNVLREFWNATGDPMVTAVLLTAKDNGSMLRDDYLNEVESLDKYLTSNHSVMYDNQPVFYEDFCSPYCRMNIALRLFKNKDKKDIIKVNSNYKEIRQSVDVERIHLEHGEPLSSDTSLIYPVARIDGFDVHLERNFFGITFKEAPKKDAFIGQNITADKLPANTSYAQLISNLQFVKVVLAIYRADRSALEMEGKLSLWELSVFEFAQKHYKNDLIDMEIFVNYY
;
A
#
# COMPACT_ATOMS: atom_id res chain seq x y z
N MET A 1 -33.45 -1.78 -16.32
CA MET A 1 -33.84 -2.86 -15.38
C MET A 1 -33.96 -2.21 -14.02
N SER A 2 -35.08 -2.44 -13.33
CA SER A 2 -35.66 -1.58 -12.29
C SER A 2 -34.72 -1.08 -11.20
N LEU A 3 -34.91 0.20 -10.89
CA LEU A 3 -34.47 0.90 -9.68
C LEU A 3 -35.16 0.32 -8.45
N GLU A 4 -34.40 0.02 -7.41
CA GLU A 4 -34.91 -0.19 -6.05
C GLU A 4 -34.07 0.66 -5.09
N ASN A 5 -34.77 1.44 -4.26
CA ASN A 5 -34.27 2.53 -3.43
C ASN A 5 -33.39 2.07 -2.24
N PRO A 6 -32.56 2.97 -1.69
CA PRO A 6 -31.83 2.76 -0.45
C PRO A 6 -32.64 3.33 0.73
N GLU A 7 -33.22 2.47 1.56
CA GLU A 7 -33.67 2.86 2.91
C GLU A 7 -33.29 1.77 3.89
N GLU A 8 -32.22 2.02 4.65
CA GLU A 8 -32.11 1.58 6.04
C GLU A 8 -31.02 2.43 6.70
N ALA A 9 -31.37 3.71 6.90
CA ALA A 9 -30.71 4.53 7.90
C ALA A 9 -31.11 3.98 9.27
N VAL A 10 -30.25 3.16 9.88
CA VAL A 10 -30.39 2.80 11.28
C VAL A 10 -30.19 4.07 12.09
N SER A 11 -31.32 4.65 12.49
CA SER A 11 -31.41 5.68 13.51
C SER A 11 -30.93 5.07 14.84
N GLY A 12 -29.63 5.15 15.08
CA GLY A 12 -29.09 5.00 16.42
C GLY A 12 -29.54 6.21 17.22
N ALA A 13 -30.68 6.10 17.90
CA ALA A 13 -31.07 7.01 18.95
C ALA A 13 -29.99 6.97 20.03
N LEU A 14 -29.06 7.91 19.94
CA LEU A 14 -28.20 8.30 21.04
C LEU A 14 -29.15 8.82 22.11
N LEU A 15 -29.51 7.99 23.09
CA LEU A 15 -30.09 8.46 24.34
C LEU A 15 -29.00 9.29 25.02
N MET A 16 -28.90 10.55 24.59
CA MET A 16 -28.46 11.66 25.41
C MET A 16 -29.35 11.57 26.65
N THR A 17 -28.81 11.08 27.75
CA THR A 17 -29.42 11.36 29.05
C THR A 17 -29.45 12.88 29.14
N GLU A 18 -30.63 13.48 29.02
CA GLU A 18 -30.87 14.87 29.34
C GLU A 18 -30.41 15.07 30.78
N GLU A 19 -29.22 15.67 30.93
CA GLU A 19 -28.87 16.36 32.15
C GLU A 19 -29.93 17.43 32.36
N TYR A 20 -30.84 17.19 33.29
CA TYR A 20 -31.64 18.26 33.88
C TYR A 20 -30.69 19.17 34.65
N GLU A 21 -30.00 20.07 33.94
CA GLU A 21 -29.43 21.28 34.53
C GLU A 21 -30.59 22.13 35.04
N VAL A 22 -30.84 22.09 36.35
CA VAL A 22 -31.63 23.12 37.01
C VAL A 22 -30.80 24.41 36.96
N LYS A 23 -31.03 25.23 35.94
CA LYS A 23 -30.55 26.62 35.87
C LYS A 23 -31.18 27.42 37.01
N VAL A 24 -30.47 27.54 38.13
CA VAL A 24 -30.74 28.61 39.10
C VAL A 24 -30.19 29.90 38.51
N SER A 25 -31.09 30.71 37.93
CA SER A 25 -30.77 32.02 37.39
C SER A 25 -30.33 32.97 38.51
N ARG A 26 -29.02 33.20 38.65
CA ARG A 26 -28.45 34.28 39.49
C ARG A 26 -28.87 35.62 38.89
N LYS A 27 -29.81 36.31 39.54
CA LYS A 27 -30.11 37.72 39.27
C LYS A 27 -29.29 38.56 40.24
N ASP A 28 -28.16 39.08 39.77
CA ASP A 28 -27.41 40.13 40.44
C ASP A 28 -28.11 41.48 40.20
N SER A 29 -28.64 42.11 41.25
CA SER A 29 -28.86 43.56 41.27
C SER A 29 -28.68 44.14 42.67
N LEU A 30 -27.50 44.75 42.87
CA LEU A 30 -27.22 46.03 43.55
C LEU A 30 -27.87 46.33 44.92
N LYS A 31 -27.00 46.22 45.94
CA LYS A 31 -26.67 47.16 47.05
C LYS A 31 -27.73 48.15 47.52
N ASP A 32 -27.99 48.16 48.84
CA ASP A 32 -27.47 49.22 49.73
C ASP A 32 -27.76 48.95 51.23
N ASN A 33 -26.68 49.02 52.02
CA ASN A 33 -26.57 49.42 53.44
C ASN A 33 -27.66 49.02 54.46
N LEU A 34 -27.37 48.03 55.32
CA LEU A 34 -27.35 48.17 56.80
C LEU A 34 -26.88 46.87 57.48
N GLY A 35 -25.87 46.97 58.36
CA GLY A 35 -25.73 46.12 59.56
C GLY A 35 -25.38 44.63 59.40
N ASN A 36 -24.17 44.27 59.88
CA ASN A 36 -23.75 42.91 60.28
C ASN A 36 -24.92 42.04 60.81
N THR A 37 -25.41 41.08 60.01
CA THR A 37 -26.08 39.82 60.43
C THR A 37 -26.50 38.90 59.26
N ASP A 38 -26.33 39.30 57.99
CA ASP A 38 -26.84 38.50 56.84
C ASP A 38 -25.84 37.56 56.12
N MET A 39 -24.56 37.53 56.50
CA MET A 39 -23.59 36.61 55.88
C MET A 39 -23.70 35.16 56.38
N GLU A 40 -24.27 34.95 57.57
CA GLU A 40 -24.48 33.60 58.12
C GLU A 40 -25.73 32.95 57.51
N GLY A 41 -26.70 33.73 57.04
CA GLY A 41 -27.97 33.21 56.49
C GLY A 41 -27.85 32.58 55.09
N THR A 42 -26.95 33.10 54.24
CA THR A 42 -26.80 32.63 52.84
C THR A 42 -25.94 31.37 52.71
N ASP A 43 -24.87 31.25 53.50
CA ASP A 43 -24.08 30.01 53.61
C ASP A 43 -24.90 28.87 54.21
N ASN A 44 -25.73 29.19 55.22
CA ASN A 44 -26.71 28.24 55.73
C ASN A 44 -27.72 27.85 54.64
N LEU A 45 -28.32 28.78 53.89
CA LEU A 45 -29.27 28.42 52.81
C LEU A 45 -28.67 27.52 51.72
N LEU A 46 -27.40 27.73 51.35
CA LEU A 46 -26.70 26.88 50.39
C LEU A 46 -26.44 25.47 50.97
N GLN A 47 -25.98 25.40 52.21
CA GLN A 47 -25.73 24.15 52.93
C GLN A 47 -27.02 23.33 53.16
N TRP A 48 -28.13 24.01 53.42
CA TRP A 48 -29.46 23.40 53.55
C TRP A 48 -29.99 22.90 52.20
N SER A 49 -29.75 23.62 51.10
CA SER A 49 -30.08 23.15 49.74
C SER A 49 -29.31 21.89 49.37
N ASP A 50 -28.00 21.85 49.64
CA ASP A 50 -27.16 20.67 49.39
C ASP A 50 -27.56 19.49 50.27
N GLN A 51 -27.88 19.73 51.56
CA GLN A 51 -28.41 18.69 52.44
C GLN A 51 -29.77 18.16 51.98
N CYS A 52 -30.66 19.03 51.49
CA CYS A 52 -31.94 18.61 50.91
C CYS A 52 -31.73 17.77 49.64
N ALA A 53 -30.83 18.17 48.74
CA ALA A 53 -30.52 17.39 47.53
C ALA A 53 -29.90 16.02 47.86
N GLN A 54 -28.96 15.96 48.81
CA GLN A 54 -28.38 14.71 49.29
C GLN A 54 -29.42 13.79 49.94
N THR A 55 -30.31 14.35 50.75
CA THR A 55 -31.36 13.58 51.42
C THR A 55 -32.39 13.07 50.42
N PHE A 56 -32.75 13.87 49.42
CA PHE A 56 -33.65 13.47 48.33
C PHE A 56 -33.05 12.35 47.47
N ASN A 57 -31.78 12.48 47.06
CA ASN A 57 -31.07 11.42 46.33
C ASN A 57 -30.96 10.14 47.14
N LYS A 58 -30.71 10.26 48.45
CA LYS A 58 -30.66 9.11 49.36
C LYS A 58 -32.03 8.43 49.48
N LEU A 59 -33.11 9.20 49.58
CA LEU A 59 -34.49 8.68 49.60
C LEU A 59 -34.87 8.02 48.26
N GLN A 60 -34.46 8.59 47.13
CA GLN A 60 -34.66 7.97 45.82
C GLN A 60 -33.89 6.66 45.70
N MET A 61 -32.64 6.59 46.15
CA MET A 61 -31.85 5.36 46.15
C MET A 61 -32.46 4.29 47.07
N THR A 62 -32.91 4.64 48.27
CA THR A 62 -33.51 3.67 49.20
C THR A 62 -34.85 3.14 48.70
N THR A 63 -35.70 4.01 48.13
CA THR A 63 -37.00 3.59 47.56
C THR A 63 -36.82 2.69 46.34
N HIS A 64 -35.85 2.98 45.46
CA HIS A 64 -35.52 2.07 44.35
C HIS A 64 -34.92 0.75 44.85
N GLY A 65 -34.05 0.80 45.87
CA GLY A 65 -33.47 -0.39 46.49
C GLY A 65 -34.50 -1.29 47.16
N GLU A 66 -35.49 -0.72 47.85
CA GLU A 66 -36.62 -1.45 48.43
C GLU A 66 -37.50 -2.09 47.36
N ASN A 67 -37.72 -1.41 46.23
CA ASN A 67 -38.47 -1.95 45.10
C ASN A 67 -37.75 -3.14 44.42
N VAL A 68 -36.43 -3.03 44.24
CA VAL A 68 -35.59 -4.11 43.71
C VAL A 68 -35.54 -5.30 44.67
N GLY A 69 -35.45 -5.05 45.98
CA GLY A 69 -35.48 -6.07 47.02
C GLY A 69 -36.84 -6.77 47.16
N SER A 70 -37.93 -6.10 46.79
CA SER A 70 -39.29 -6.66 46.83
C SER A 70 -39.61 -7.58 45.64
N TYR A 71 -38.98 -7.34 44.47
CA TYR A 71 -39.20 -8.13 43.25
C TYR A 71 -37.89 -8.62 42.60
N PRO A 72 -37.02 -9.36 43.33
CA PRO A 72 -35.68 -9.68 42.85
C PRO A 72 -35.67 -10.50 41.56
N THR A 73 -36.65 -11.39 41.37
CA THR A 73 -36.75 -12.26 40.19
C THR A 73 -37.05 -11.49 38.90
N ILE A 74 -37.87 -10.44 38.96
CA ILE A 74 -38.24 -9.63 37.79
C ILE A 74 -37.04 -8.83 37.29
N TYR A 75 -36.29 -8.20 38.20
CA TYR A 75 -35.10 -7.43 37.85
C TYR A 75 -33.96 -8.32 37.32
N ILE A 76 -33.81 -9.55 37.84
CA ILE A 76 -32.85 -10.53 37.29
C ILE A 76 -33.25 -10.96 35.88
N LEU A 77 -34.53 -11.21 35.62
CA LEU A 77 -35.01 -11.58 34.28
C LEU A 77 -34.84 -10.42 33.29
N LEU A 78 -35.11 -9.18 33.72
CA LEU A 78 -34.94 -8.00 32.88
C LEU A 78 -33.47 -7.76 32.52
N SER A 79 -32.56 -7.90 33.47
CA SER A 79 -31.12 -7.74 33.22
C SER A 79 -30.59 -8.85 32.31
N LEU A 80 -31.08 -10.09 32.47
CA LEU A 80 -30.79 -11.19 31.55
C LEU A 80 -31.29 -10.90 30.13
N LEU A 81 -32.49 -10.34 30.00
CA LEU A 81 -33.10 -9.98 28.72
C LEU A 81 -32.31 -8.87 28.02
N ILE A 82 -31.90 -7.83 28.74
CA ILE A 82 -31.01 -6.78 28.19
C ILE A 82 -29.67 -7.38 27.78
N SER A 83 -29.11 -8.30 28.56
CA SER A 83 -27.87 -8.98 28.21
C SER A 83 -27.97 -9.82 26.93
N THR A 84 -29.16 -10.26 26.51
CA THR A 84 -29.33 -10.98 25.22
C THR A 84 -29.04 -10.09 24.01
N THR A 85 -29.09 -8.76 24.14
CA THR A 85 -28.71 -7.84 23.05
C THR A 85 -27.23 -7.97 22.67
N SER A 86 -26.37 -8.44 23.60
CA SER A 86 -24.98 -8.76 23.30
C SER A 86 -24.82 -9.90 22.27
N PHE A 87 -25.85 -10.73 22.06
CA PHE A 87 -25.85 -11.75 21.01
C PHE A 87 -25.78 -11.14 19.59
N GLY A 88 -26.19 -9.88 19.43
CA GLY A 88 -26.04 -9.13 18.17
C GLY A 88 -24.58 -8.93 17.74
N MET A 89 -23.62 -9.10 18.65
CA MET A 89 -22.18 -9.01 18.33
C MET A 89 -21.65 -10.22 17.54
N PHE A 90 -22.46 -11.27 17.35
CA PHE A 90 -22.05 -12.49 16.63
C PHE A 90 -21.66 -12.25 15.16
N LYS A 91 -22.12 -11.16 14.55
CA LYS A 91 -21.78 -10.76 13.17
C LYS A 91 -20.94 -9.49 13.09
N ILE A 92 -20.12 -9.19 14.11
CA ILE A 92 -19.14 -8.11 13.97
C ILE A 92 -18.09 -8.53 12.94
N VAL A 93 -18.05 -7.79 11.83
CA VAL A 93 -16.99 -7.92 10.82
C VAL A 93 -15.94 -6.86 11.14
N LEU A 94 -14.83 -7.26 11.75
CA LEU A 94 -13.66 -6.40 11.84
C LEU A 94 -13.07 -6.25 10.43
N ARG A 95 -13.20 -5.04 9.87
CA ARG A 95 -12.50 -4.65 8.66
C ARG A 95 -11.32 -3.79 9.08
N ASP A 96 -10.14 -4.39 9.18
CA ASP A 96 -8.91 -3.60 9.31
C ASP A 96 -8.55 -3.08 7.92
N ARG A 97 -8.98 -1.85 7.65
CA ARG A 97 -8.74 -1.18 6.38
C ARG A 97 -8.23 0.21 6.68
N ILE A 98 -6.91 0.36 6.71
CA ILE A 98 -6.23 1.64 6.96
C ILE A 98 -6.84 2.76 6.09
N ARG A 99 -7.06 2.50 4.79
CA ARG A 99 -7.64 3.52 3.89
C ARG A 99 -9.09 3.90 4.22
N ASP A 100 -9.91 2.94 4.67
CA ASP A 100 -11.33 3.15 5.01
C ASP A 100 -11.52 3.70 6.43
N GLY A 101 -10.58 3.42 7.35
CA GLY A 101 -10.62 3.92 8.74
C GLY A 101 -10.11 5.35 8.92
N TYR A 102 -9.16 5.80 8.10
CA TYR A 102 -8.51 7.11 8.27
C TYR A 102 -8.94 8.20 7.28
N THR A 103 -9.72 7.86 6.25
CA THR A 103 -10.20 8.84 5.25
C THR A 103 -11.72 8.95 5.31
N PRO A 104 -12.29 10.15 5.53
CA PRO A 104 -13.74 10.31 5.57
C PRO A 104 -14.37 9.93 4.22
N THR A 105 -15.58 9.39 4.25
CA THR A 105 -16.26 8.84 3.07
C THR A 105 -16.51 9.88 1.97
N ASN A 106 -16.53 11.17 2.32
CA ASN A 106 -16.73 12.31 1.42
C ASN A 106 -15.42 13.04 1.03
N ALA A 107 -14.25 12.46 1.31
CA ALA A 107 -12.97 13.10 0.97
C ALA A 107 -12.78 13.25 -0.55
N PRO A 108 -12.20 14.36 -1.04
CA PRO A 108 -11.85 14.53 -2.47
C PRO A 108 -10.97 13.40 -3.02
N SER A 109 -10.06 12.86 -2.20
CA SER A 109 -9.19 11.74 -2.57
C SER A 109 -9.96 10.45 -2.91
N ARG A 110 -11.16 10.25 -2.33
CA ARG A 110 -12.04 9.13 -2.71
C ARG A 110 -12.60 9.30 -4.10
N TYR A 111 -13.01 10.52 -4.44
CA TYR A 111 -13.48 10.84 -5.78
C TYR A 111 -12.36 10.65 -6.81
N GLU A 112 -11.16 11.19 -6.54
CA GLU A 112 -9.99 11.01 -7.41
C GLU A 112 -9.65 9.53 -7.62
N MET A 113 -9.68 8.73 -6.55
CA MET A 113 -9.46 7.28 -6.62
C MET A 113 -10.52 6.58 -7.48
N ASN A 114 -11.79 6.94 -7.33
CA ASN A 114 -12.87 6.34 -8.12
C ASN A 114 -12.74 6.68 -9.61
N VAL A 115 -12.44 7.94 -9.95
CA VAL A 115 -12.18 8.38 -11.33
C VAL A 115 -10.96 7.66 -11.90
N LEU A 116 -9.89 7.50 -11.10
CA LEU A 116 -8.71 6.76 -11.51
C LEU A 116 -9.06 5.29 -11.79
N ARG A 117 -9.83 4.64 -10.91
CA ARG A 117 -10.26 3.25 -11.11
C ARG A 117 -11.06 3.07 -12.41
N GLU A 118 -11.97 3.98 -12.69
CA GLU A 118 -12.75 3.98 -13.93
C GLU A 118 -11.85 4.15 -15.16
N PHE A 119 -10.92 5.11 -15.12
CA PHE A 119 -9.97 5.36 -16.21
C PHE A 119 -9.09 4.14 -16.51
N TRP A 120 -8.61 3.45 -15.47
CA TRP A 120 -7.77 2.27 -15.60
C TRP A 120 -8.55 0.98 -15.88
N ASN A 121 -9.90 1.04 -15.93
CA ASN A 121 -10.78 -0.13 -15.96
C ASN A 121 -10.40 -1.16 -14.87
N ALA A 122 -10.01 -0.65 -13.70
CA ALA A 122 -9.54 -1.47 -12.59
C ALA A 122 -10.73 -2.12 -11.90
N THR A 123 -10.68 -3.45 -11.77
CA THR A 123 -11.76 -4.25 -11.18
C THR A 123 -11.83 -4.13 -9.66
N GLY A 124 -10.76 -3.62 -9.04
CA GLY A 124 -10.62 -3.52 -7.59
C GLY A 124 -9.67 -2.40 -7.16
N ASP A 125 -9.40 -2.34 -5.86
CA ASP A 125 -8.31 -1.51 -5.36
C ASP A 125 -6.97 -2.18 -5.69
N PRO A 126 -5.99 -1.42 -6.19
CA PRO A 126 -4.68 -1.98 -6.51
C PRO A 126 -3.94 -2.31 -5.23
N MET A 127 -3.44 -3.53 -5.14
CA MET A 127 -2.44 -3.95 -4.15
C MET A 127 -1.09 -4.03 -4.86
N VAL A 128 -0.09 -3.44 -4.22
CA VAL A 128 1.23 -3.23 -4.80
C VAL A 128 2.28 -3.73 -3.82
N THR A 129 3.12 -4.64 -4.30
CA THR A 129 4.34 -5.06 -3.63
C THR A 129 5.51 -4.40 -4.32
N ALA A 130 6.28 -3.60 -3.59
CA ALA A 130 7.48 -2.96 -4.09
C ALA A 130 8.71 -3.71 -3.58
N VAL A 131 9.57 -4.12 -4.52
CA VAL A 131 10.84 -4.78 -4.24
C VAL A 131 11.97 -3.84 -4.64
N LEU A 132 12.76 -3.39 -3.66
CA LEU A 132 13.93 -2.56 -3.87
C LEU A 132 15.17 -3.45 -3.87
N LEU A 133 15.98 -3.29 -4.89
CA LEU A 133 17.19 -4.06 -5.11
C LEU A 133 18.37 -3.10 -5.11
N THR A 134 19.34 -3.37 -4.24
CA THR A 134 20.55 -2.54 -4.10
C THR A 134 21.81 -3.40 -4.09
N ALA A 135 22.93 -2.81 -4.48
CA ALA A 135 24.20 -3.51 -4.50
C ALA A 135 24.79 -3.60 -3.09
N LYS A 136 25.12 -4.81 -2.62
CA LYS A 136 25.72 -5.07 -1.30
C LYS A 136 27.03 -4.32 -1.05
N ASP A 137 27.82 -4.19 -2.10
CA ASP A 137 29.10 -3.50 -2.08
C ASP A 137 28.97 -1.97 -2.25
N ASN A 138 27.74 -1.44 -2.20
CA ASN A 138 27.42 -0.04 -2.45
C ASN A 138 27.81 0.49 -3.85
N GLY A 139 28.15 -0.41 -4.79
CA GLY A 139 28.43 -0.08 -6.18
C GLY A 139 27.16 0.19 -7.00
N SER A 140 27.33 0.29 -8.32
CA SER A 140 26.19 0.51 -9.22
C SER A 140 25.45 -0.80 -9.52
N MET A 141 24.12 -0.71 -9.62
CA MET A 141 23.26 -1.78 -10.11
C MET A 141 23.35 -2.02 -11.63
N LEU A 142 24.04 -1.16 -12.40
CA LEU A 142 24.17 -1.28 -13.87
C LEU A 142 25.17 -2.35 -14.33
N ARG A 143 25.82 -3.04 -13.40
CA ARG A 143 26.79 -4.11 -13.74
C ARG A 143 26.05 -5.32 -14.29
N ASP A 144 26.66 -5.99 -15.27
CA ASP A 144 26.00 -7.08 -15.99
C ASP A 144 25.51 -8.19 -15.05
N ASP A 145 26.34 -8.63 -14.09
CA ASP A 145 25.95 -9.68 -13.13
C ASP A 145 24.79 -9.26 -12.22
N TYR A 146 24.71 -7.97 -11.89
CA TYR A 146 23.65 -7.42 -11.04
C TYR A 146 22.33 -7.33 -11.83
N LEU A 147 22.36 -6.80 -13.05
CA LEU A 147 21.17 -6.76 -13.91
C LEU A 147 20.66 -8.16 -14.25
N ASN A 148 21.56 -9.13 -14.44
CA ASN A 148 21.18 -10.52 -14.66
C ASN A 148 20.50 -11.15 -13.43
N GLU A 149 20.97 -10.82 -12.23
CA GLU A 149 20.34 -11.29 -10.99
C GLU A 149 18.98 -10.62 -10.76
N VAL A 150 18.84 -9.32 -11.06
CA VAL A 150 17.54 -8.62 -11.04
C VAL A 150 16.52 -9.32 -11.92
N GLU A 151 16.89 -9.66 -13.16
CA GLU A 151 16.01 -10.38 -14.09
C GLU A 151 15.69 -11.80 -13.61
N SER A 152 16.69 -12.53 -13.11
CA SER A 152 16.48 -13.88 -12.57
C SER A 152 15.53 -13.88 -11.36
N LEU A 153 15.63 -12.87 -10.50
CA LEU A 153 14.75 -12.69 -9.35
C LEU A 153 13.33 -12.30 -9.79
N ASP A 154 13.17 -11.36 -10.73
CA ASP A 154 11.86 -10.96 -11.26
C ASP A 154 11.12 -12.15 -11.88
N LYS A 155 11.83 -12.96 -12.66
CA LYS A 155 11.32 -14.20 -13.24
C LYS A 155 10.93 -15.21 -12.16
N TYR A 156 11.78 -15.40 -11.14
CA TYR A 156 11.47 -16.33 -10.04
C TYR A 156 10.20 -15.92 -9.30
N LEU A 157 10.08 -14.65 -8.90
CA LEU A 157 8.92 -14.14 -8.16
C LEU A 157 7.63 -14.19 -8.98
N THR A 158 7.76 -14.00 -10.29
CA THR A 158 6.62 -14.00 -11.21
C THR A 158 6.11 -15.42 -11.52
N SER A 159 7.00 -16.33 -11.94
CA SER A 159 6.60 -17.63 -12.53
C SER A 159 6.91 -18.86 -11.68
N ASN A 160 7.86 -18.79 -10.74
CA ASN A 160 8.35 -19.97 -10.03
C ASN A 160 7.99 -19.97 -8.53
N HIS A 161 7.77 -18.80 -7.96
CA HIS A 161 7.38 -18.65 -6.57
C HIS A 161 5.90 -18.99 -6.40
N SER A 162 5.64 -20.19 -5.89
CA SER A 162 4.28 -20.70 -5.66
C SER A 162 3.85 -20.54 -4.20
N VAL A 163 2.59 -20.18 -3.98
CA VAL A 163 1.93 -20.28 -2.68
C VAL A 163 0.77 -21.27 -2.72
N MET A 164 0.47 -21.92 -1.60
CA MET A 164 -0.65 -22.84 -1.51
C MET A 164 -1.92 -22.08 -1.13
N TYR A 165 -2.91 -22.07 -2.03
CA TYR A 165 -4.25 -21.55 -1.80
C TYR A 165 -5.26 -22.67 -2.10
N ASP A 166 -6.11 -23.03 -1.14
CA ASP A 166 -7.07 -24.15 -1.27
C ASP A 166 -6.45 -25.46 -1.78
N ASN A 167 -5.28 -25.83 -1.23
CA ASN A 167 -4.49 -27.00 -1.64
C ASN A 167 -4.01 -27.01 -3.10
N GLN A 168 -4.08 -25.88 -3.80
CA GLN A 168 -3.53 -25.71 -5.14
C GLN A 168 -2.33 -24.74 -5.10
N PRO A 169 -1.22 -25.04 -5.79
CA PRO A 169 -0.16 -24.08 -5.98
C PRO A 169 -0.65 -22.97 -6.92
N VAL A 170 -0.46 -21.72 -6.50
CA VAL A 170 -0.80 -20.52 -7.27
C VAL A 170 0.45 -19.67 -7.42
N PHE A 171 0.67 -19.15 -8.63
CA PHE A 171 1.78 -18.27 -8.99
C PHE A 171 1.27 -16.84 -9.20
N TYR A 172 2.17 -15.87 -9.13
CA TYR A 172 1.80 -14.47 -9.39
C TYR A 172 1.19 -14.27 -10.78
N GLU A 173 1.69 -15.00 -11.79
CA GLU A 173 1.15 -15.00 -13.16
C GLU A 173 -0.35 -15.36 -13.25
N ASP A 174 -0.87 -16.15 -12.31
CA ASP A 174 -2.26 -16.59 -12.33
C ASP A 174 -3.24 -15.47 -11.97
N PHE A 175 -2.78 -14.42 -11.27
CA PHE A 175 -3.66 -13.37 -10.74
C PHE A 175 -3.18 -11.94 -10.96
N CYS A 176 -2.02 -11.72 -11.58
CA CYS A 176 -1.49 -10.39 -11.86
C CYS A 176 -2.20 -9.62 -12.98
N SER A 177 -3.04 -10.28 -13.79
CA SER A 177 -3.62 -9.66 -14.99
C SER A 177 -4.45 -8.41 -14.64
N PRO A 178 -4.27 -7.29 -15.36
CA PRO A 178 -3.45 -7.09 -16.57
C PRO A 178 -1.99 -6.64 -16.33
N TYR A 179 -1.52 -6.58 -15.09
CA TYR A 179 -0.26 -5.95 -14.66
C TYR A 179 0.97 -6.86 -14.65
N CYS A 180 0.87 -8.10 -15.15
CA CYS A 180 1.97 -9.07 -15.19
C CYS A 180 3.25 -8.58 -15.89
N ARG A 181 3.16 -7.49 -16.66
CA ARG A 181 4.28 -6.88 -17.38
C ARG A 181 4.72 -5.54 -16.79
N MET A 182 4.45 -5.29 -15.52
CA MET A 182 4.82 -4.02 -14.86
C MET A 182 6.34 -3.75 -14.92
N ASN A 183 7.16 -4.81 -14.81
CA ASN A 183 8.63 -4.73 -14.85
C ASN A 183 9.22 -4.89 -16.27
N ILE A 184 8.42 -4.73 -17.32
CA ILE A 184 8.86 -4.95 -18.70
C ILE A 184 10.06 -4.08 -19.10
N ALA A 185 10.18 -2.87 -18.55
CA ALA A 185 11.30 -1.98 -18.84
C ALA A 185 12.64 -2.59 -18.40
N LEU A 186 12.69 -3.27 -17.25
CA LEU A 186 13.89 -3.98 -16.79
C LEU A 186 14.30 -5.07 -17.79
N ARG A 187 13.33 -5.90 -18.20
CA ARG A 187 13.55 -6.96 -19.17
C ARG A 187 13.97 -6.46 -20.55
N LEU A 188 13.41 -5.34 -21.02
CA LEU A 188 13.79 -4.73 -22.31
C LEU A 188 15.18 -4.06 -22.24
N PHE A 189 15.54 -3.53 -21.06
CA PHE A 189 16.85 -2.95 -20.82
C PHE A 189 17.94 -4.03 -20.86
N LYS A 190 17.79 -5.09 -20.06
CA LYS A 190 18.73 -6.21 -20.01
C LYS A 190 17.99 -7.52 -19.70
N ASN A 191 18.41 -8.61 -20.34
CA ASN A 191 17.97 -9.94 -19.97
C ASN A 191 19.14 -10.92 -20.11
N LYS A 192 19.20 -11.90 -19.21
CA LYS A 192 20.17 -12.99 -19.23
C LYS A 192 19.84 -14.03 -20.31
N ASP A 193 18.56 -14.23 -20.60
CA ASP A 193 18.07 -15.22 -21.55
C ASP A 193 18.27 -14.75 -23.00
N LYS A 194 19.32 -15.28 -23.64
CA LYS A 194 19.62 -15.10 -25.08
C LYS A 194 18.59 -15.74 -26.03
N LYS A 195 17.47 -16.25 -25.50
CA LYS A 195 16.57 -17.19 -26.18
C LYS A 195 15.09 -16.90 -25.92
N ASP A 196 14.73 -15.64 -25.69
CA ASP A 196 13.34 -15.25 -25.87
C ASP A 196 13.04 -15.28 -27.37
N ILE A 197 12.37 -16.36 -27.80
CA ILE A 197 11.92 -16.51 -29.17
C ILE A 197 10.43 -16.21 -29.23
N ILE A 198 10.07 -15.09 -29.84
CA ILE A 198 8.68 -14.88 -30.23
C ILE A 198 8.46 -15.54 -31.59
N LYS A 199 7.42 -16.36 -31.65
CA LYS A 199 6.88 -16.90 -32.89
C LYS A 199 6.02 -15.82 -33.55
N VAL A 200 6.57 -15.13 -34.55
CA VAL A 200 5.82 -14.18 -35.40
C VAL A 200 5.62 -14.82 -36.76
N ASN A 201 4.36 -15.06 -37.15
CA ASN A 201 3.99 -15.55 -38.48
C ASN A 201 4.86 -16.73 -38.95
N SER A 202 4.89 -17.82 -38.19
CA SER A 202 5.68 -19.04 -38.44
C SER A 202 7.21 -18.91 -38.41
N ASN A 203 7.76 -17.71 -38.18
CA ASN A 203 9.19 -17.48 -38.04
C ASN A 203 9.57 -17.26 -36.56
N TYR A 204 10.74 -17.78 -36.21
CA TYR A 204 11.37 -17.62 -34.90
C TYR A 204 12.28 -16.38 -34.97
N LYS A 205 11.92 -15.26 -34.33
CA LYS A 205 12.80 -14.09 -34.20
C LYS A 205 13.44 -14.13 -32.80
N GLU A 206 14.77 -14.17 -32.77
CA GLU A 206 15.53 -13.98 -31.53
C GLU A 206 15.34 -12.53 -31.08
N ILE A 207 14.75 -12.33 -29.90
CA ILE A 207 14.69 -11.01 -29.29
C ILE A 207 16.00 -10.79 -28.56
N ARG A 208 16.76 -9.81 -29.03
CA ARG A 208 17.94 -9.30 -28.33
C ARG A 208 17.51 -8.03 -27.60
N GLN A 209 17.84 -7.96 -26.31
CA GLN A 209 17.51 -6.83 -25.46
C GLN A 209 18.47 -5.68 -25.71
N SER A 210 18.06 -4.46 -25.35
CA SER A 210 18.72 -3.24 -25.82
C SER A 210 20.22 -3.17 -25.50
N VAL A 211 20.63 -3.52 -24.27
CA VAL A 211 22.06 -3.55 -23.90
C VAL A 211 22.82 -4.60 -24.71
N ASP A 212 22.22 -5.77 -24.97
CA ASP A 212 22.88 -6.85 -25.70
C ASP A 212 22.96 -6.57 -27.21
N VAL A 213 21.98 -5.85 -27.77
CA VAL A 213 22.03 -5.35 -29.16
C VAL A 213 23.20 -4.40 -29.33
N GLU A 214 23.33 -3.41 -28.45
CA GLU A 214 24.43 -2.43 -28.56
C GLU A 214 25.78 -3.06 -28.27
N ARG A 215 25.87 -4.03 -27.33
CA ARG A 215 27.09 -4.81 -27.11
C ARG A 215 27.61 -5.45 -28.39
N ILE A 216 26.72 -6.02 -29.21
CA ILE A 216 27.12 -6.67 -30.47
C ILE A 216 27.68 -5.66 -31.47
N HIS A 217 27.11 -4.46 -31.54
CA HIS A 217 27.65 -3.40 -32.40
C HIS A 217 29.04 -2.97 -31.91
N LEU A 218 29.23 -2.84 -30.59
CA LEU A 218 30.53 -2.54 -29.99
C LEU A 218 31.59 -3.62 -30.30
N GLU A 219 31.22 -4.90 -30.19
CA GLU A 219 32.13 -6.03 -30.46
C GLU A 219 32.57 -6.07 -31.92
N HIS A 220 31.67 -5.74 -32.87
CA HIS A 220 31.97 -5.66 -34.29
C HIS A 220 32.60 -4.33 -34.75
N GLY A 221 32.66 -3.32 -33.85
CA GLY A 221 33.13 -1.98 -34.20
C GLY A 221 32.19 -1.23 -35.14
N GLU A 222 30.91 -1.57 -35.10
CA GLU A 222 29.83 -0.94 -35.85
C GLU A 222 29.28 0.28 -35.09
N PRO A 223 28.63 1.25 -35.78
CA PRO A 223 27.91 2.31 -35.11
C PRO A 223 26.78 1.74 -34.23
N LEU A 224 26.47 2.40 -33.12
CA LEU A 224 25.34 2.04 -32.28
C LEU A 224 24.03 2.07 -33.08
N SER A 225 23.08 1.21 -32.69
CA SER A 225 21.82 1.04 -33.42
C SER A 225 21.03 2.35 -33.58
N SER A 226 20.41 2.59 -34.73
CA SER A 226 19.51 3.75 -34.94
C SER A 226 18.19 3.63 -34.20
N ASP A 227 17.73 2.40 -33.96
CA ASP A 227 16.41 2.11 -33.40
C ASP A 227 16.44 1.95 -31.87
N THR A 228 17.63 1.88 -31.29
CA THR A 228 17.86 1.75 -29.85
C THR A 228 18.64 2.97 -29.34
N SER A 229 18.19 3.60 -28.26
CA SER A 229 18.88 4.69 -27.58
C SER A 229 18.60 4.59 -26.09
N LEU A 230 19.62 4.23 -25.32
CA LEU A 230 19.50 4.00 -23.87
C LEU A 230 19.73 5.30 -23.10
N ILE A 231 18.88 6.28 -23.35
CA ILE A 231 18.91 7.59 -22.69
C ILE A 231 17.82 7.63 -21.62
N TYR A 232 18.20 7.81 -20.36
CA TYR A 232 17.28 8.09 -19.26
C TYR A 232 16.75 9.53 -19.34
N PRO A 233 15.48 9.81 -19.00
CA PRO A 233 14.49 8.92 -18.36
C PRO A 233 13.81 7.94 -19.31
N VAL A 234 13.51 8.38 -20.53
CA VAL A 234 12.77 7.57 -21.52
C VAL A 234 13.73 7.08 -22.59
N ALA A 235 14.03 5.78 -22.56
CA ALA A 235 14.85 5.13 -23.56
C ALA A 235 14.04 4.76 -24.79
N ARG A 236 14.67 4.74 -25.97
CA ARG A 236 14.07 4.20 -27.19
C ARG A 236 14.60 2.79 -27.40
N ILE A 237 13.75 1.78 -27.49
CA ILE A 237 14.14 0.38 -27.66
C ILE A 237 13.29 -0.22 -28.78
N ASP A 238 13.93 -0.67 -29.87
CA ASP A 238 13.25 -1.18 -31.07
C ASP A 238 12.19 -0.20 -31.62
N GLY A 239 12.50 1.11 -31.56
CA GLY A 239 11.60 2.18 -31.99
C GLY A 239 10.51 2.59 -31.00
N PHE A 240 10.36 1.90 -29.86
CA PHE A 240 9.37 2.22 -28.82
C PHE A 240 9.98 3.01 -27.67
N ASP A 241 9.18 3.92 -27.09
CA ASP A 241 9.57 4.68 -25.91
C ASP A 241 9.32 3.84 -24.64
N VAL A 242 10.36 3.66 -23.82
CA VAL A 242 10.39 2.85 -22.61
C VAL A 242 10.83 3.71 -21.43
N HIS A 243 9.94 3.85 -20.45
CA HIS A 243 10.16 4.67 -19.25
C HIS A 243 11.05 3.94 -18.24
N LEU A 244 12.35 4.28 -18.19
CA LEU A 244 13.30 3.70 -17.23
C LEU A 244 13.17 4.33 -15.84
N GLU A 245 12.58 5.52 -15.74
CA GLU A 245 12.34 6.24 -14.48
C GLU A 245 11.39 5.54 -13.52
N ARG A 246 10.69 4.50 -13.98
CA ARG A 246 9.82 3.67 -13.14
C ARG A 246 10.58 2.60 -12.38
N ASN A 247 11.80 2.26 -12.82
CA ASN A 247 12.58 1.16 -12.27
C ASN A 247 13.96 1.58 -11.77
N PHE A 248 14.57 2.64 -12.28
CA PHE A 248 15.91 3.07 -11.85
C PHE A 248 15.86 4.33 -10.98
N PHE A 249 16.53 4.28 -9.82
CA PHE A 249 16.55 5.36 -8.84
C PHE A 249 17.95 5.62 -8.28
N GLY A 250 18.16 6.83 -7.75
CA GLY A 250 19.45 7.29 -7.23
C GLY A 250 20.51 7.32 -8.33
N ILE A 251 20.21 8.06 -9.41
CA ILE A 251 20.97 8.03 -10.65
C ILE A 251 22.03 9.13 -10.69
N THR A 252 23.21 8.79 -11.21
CA THR A 252 24.22 9.77 -11.65
C THR A 252 24.35 9.72 -13.17
N PHE A 253 24.38 10.88 -13.80
CA PHE A 253 24.42 11.02 -15.26
C PHE A 253 25.84 11.25 -15.78
N LYS A 254 26.04 10.88 -17.04
CA LYS A 254 27.16 11.30 -17.88
C LYS A 254 26.65 11.70 -19.26
N GLU A 255 27.54 12.26 -20.09
CA GLU A 255 27.20 12.58 -21.47
C GLU A 255 26.85 11.30 -22.25
N ALA A 256 25.77 11.36 -23.03
CA ALA A 256 25.31 10.24 -23.84
C ALA A 256 26.32 9.97 -24.98
N PRO A 257 26.66 8.70 -25.26
CA PRO A 257 27.57 8.39 -26.36
C PRO A 257 26.92 8.75 -27.71
N LYS A 258 27.73 9.32 -28.60
CA LYS A 258 27.34 9.50 -30.01
C LYS A 258 27.26 8.13 -30.68
N LYS A 259 26.38 8.00 -31.68
CA LYS A 259 26.20 6.74 -32.42
C LYS A 259 27.49 6.21 -33.04
N ASP A 260 28.34 7.12 -33.51
CA ASP A 260 29.60 6.79 -34.19
C ASP A 260 30.80 6.74 -33.23
N ALA A 261 30.59 6.85 -31.91
CA ALA A 261 31.67 7.03 -30.93
C ALA A 261 32.66 5.85 -30.87
N PHE A 262 32.23 4.66 -31.27
CA PHE A 262 32.98 3.40 -31.09
C PHE A 262 33.36 2.72 -32.40
N ILE A 263 33.17 3.38 -33.55
CA ILE A 263 33.45 2.80 -34.86
C ILE A 263 34.92 2.36 -34.93
N GLY A 264 35.15 1.10 -35.30
CA GLY A 264 36.48 0.50 -35.46
C GLY A 264 37.24 0.16 -34.17
N GLN A 265 36.62 0.31 -32.98
CA GLN A 265 37.30 0.04 -31.69
C GLN A 265 37.17 -1.43 -31.22
N ASN A 266 36.29 -2.23 -31.82
CA ASN A 266 36.01 -3.66 -31.51
C ASN A 266 36.12 -3.96 -30.00
N ILE A 267 35.20 -3.38 -29.22
CA ILE A 267 35.21 -3.40 -27.76
C ILE A 267 34.61 -4.71 -27.25
N THR A 268 35.51 -5.61 -26.87
CA THR A 268 35.22 -6.89 -26.20
C THR A 268 35.34 -6.74 -24.68
N ALA A 269 34.92 -7.76 -23.92
CA ALA A 269 34.87 -7.68 -22.45
C ALA A 269 36.24 -7.37 -21.81
N ASP A 270 37.33 -7.82 -22.42
CA ASP A 270 38.72 -7.56 -22.02
C ASP A 270 39.19 -6.12 -22.30
N LYS A 271 38.50 -5.40 -23.19
CA LYS A 271 38.82 -4.02 -23.59
C LYS A 271 37.90 -2.98 -22.97
N LEU A 272 36.98 -3.39 -22.10
CA LEU A 272 36.14 -2.46 -21.37
C LEU A 272 37.00 -1.57 -20.46
N PRO A 273 36.68 -0.26 -20.35
CA PRO A 273 37.31 0.61 -19.37
C PRO A 273 37.14 0.03 -17.95
N ALA A 274 38.17 0.19 -17.12
CA ALA A 274 38.12 -0.29 -15.74
C ALA A 274 36.87 0.22 -15.01
N ASN A 275 36.21 -0.69 -14.27
CA ASN A 275 34.99 -0.42 -13.50
C ASN A 275 33.79 0.10 -14.33
N THR A 276 33.73 -0.22 -15.63
CA THR A 276 32.63 0.19 -16.52
C THR A 276 31.94 -1.03 -17.12
N SER A 277 30.61 -1.13 -16.96
CA SER A 277 29.78 -2.13 -17.63
C SER A 277 29.38 -1.70 -19.03
N TYR A 278 28.90 -2.64 -19.85
CA TYR A 278 28.33 -2.30 -21.16
C TYR A 278 27.18 -1.32 -21.03
N ALA A 279 26.26 -1.56 -20.11
CA ALA A 279 25.12 -0.67 -19.85
C ALA A 279 25.58 0.75 -19.48
N GLN A 280 26.63 0.88 -18.65
CA GLN A 280 27.22 2.18 -18.36
C GLN A 280 27.83 2.80 -19.63
N LEU A 281 28.59 2.05 -20.43
CA LEU A 281 29.29 2.59 -21.61
C LEU A 281 28.32 3.18 -22.66
N ILE A 282 27.23 2.48 -22.95
CA ILE A 282 26.30 2.78 -24.07
C ILE A 282 25.13 3.70 -23.69
N SER A 283 24.93 4.00 -22.40
CA SER A 283 23.85 4.86 -21.91
C SER A 283 24.38 6.19 -21.36
N ASN A 284 23.48 7.11 -21.05
CA ASN A 284 23.79 8.31 -20.26
C ASN A 284 23.83 8.03 -18.74
N LEU A 285 23.66 6.77 -18.32
CA LEU A 285 23.66 6.36 -16.92
C LEU A 285 25.09 6.02 -16.48
N GLN A 286 25.66 6.82 -15.58
CA GLN A 286 26.94 6.52 -14.95
C GLN A 286 26.76 5.61 -13.73
N PHE A 287 25.70 5.83 -12.95
CA PHE A 287 25.44 5.09 -11.72
C PHE A 287 23.93 4.98 -11.49
N VAL A 288 23.50 3.83 -10.96
CA VAL A 288 22.14 3.57 -10.43
C VAL A 288 22.30 2.95 -9.06
N LYS A 289 21.67 3.56 -8.04
CA LYS A 289 21.73 3.10 -6.64
C LYS A 289 20.72 1.99 -6.36
N VAL A 290 19.49 2.15 -6.85
CA VAL A 290 18.36 1.27 -6.55
C VAL A 290 17.67 0.87 -7.84
N VAL A 291 17.36 -0.42 -7.95
CA VAL A 291 16.41 -0.93 -8.95
C VAL A 291 15.11 -1.28 -8.24
N LEU A 292 14.00 -0.73 -8.70
CA LEU A 292 12.66 -0.99 -8.19
C LEU A 292 11.94 -1.97 -9.12
N ALA A 293 11.48 -3.08 -8.58
CA ALA A 293 10.53 -3.98 -9.22
C ALA A 293 9.16 -3.86 -8.52
N ILE A 294 8.10 -3.75 -9.30
CA ILE A 294 6.74 -3.55 -8.81
C ILE A 294 5.88 -4.73 -9.24
N TYR A 295 5.22 -5.35 -8.28
CA TYR A 295 4.22 -6.39 -8.50
C TYR A 295 2.87 -5.82 -8.09
N ARG A 296 1.92 -5.79 -9.03
CA ARG A 296 0.58 -5.26 -8.82
C ARG A 296 -0.48 -6.28 -9.19
N ALA A 297 -1.55 -6.34 -8.42
CA ALA A 297 -2.78 -7.01 -8.80
C ALA A 297 -3.99 -6.24 -8.24
N ASP A 298 -5.16 -6.43 -8.83
CA ASP A 298 -6.40 -5.78 -8.39
C ASP A 298 -7.17 -6.71 -7.44
N ARG A 299 -7.70 -6.14 -6.34
CA ARG A 299 -8.62 -6.83 -5.41
C ARG A 299 -10.02 -6.95 -6.00
N SER A 300 -10.17 -7.75 -7.05
CA SER A 300 -11.45 -7.91 -7.76
C SER A 300 -12.46 -8.78 -6.99
N ALA A 301 -11.97 -9.76 -6.22
CA ALA A 301 -12.77 -10.69 -5.43
C ALA A 301 -12.04 -11.07 -4.13
N LEU A 302 -12.80 -11.56 -3.13
CA LEU A 302 -12.23 -12.07 -1.86
C LEU A 302 -11.22 -13.19 -2.08
N GLU A 303 -11.44 -14.02 -3.11
CA GLU A 303 -10.50 -15.07 -3.51
C GLU A 303 -9.14 -14.50 -3.95
N MET A 304 -9.16 -13.48 -4.81
CA MET A 304 -7.95 -12.84 -5.35
C MET A 304 -7.20 -12.09 -4.25
N GLU A 305 -7.92 -11.44 -3.34
CA GLU A 305 -7.35 -10.82 -2.15
C GLU A 305 -6.62 -11.85 -1.28
N GLY A 306 -7.23 -13.02 -1.02
CA GLY A 306 -6.60 -14.09 -0.25
C GLY A 306 -5.33 -14.62 -0.92
N LYS A 307 -5.37 -14.88 -2.24
CA LYS A 307 -4.20 -15.32 -3.02
C LYS A 307 -3.07 -14.30 -2.98
N LEU A 308 -3.39 -13.03 -3.18
CA LEU A 308 -2.40 -11.96 -3.21
C LEU A 308 -1.75 -11.74 -1.85
N SER A 309 -2.54 -11.67 -0.77
CA SER A 309 -2.01 -11.51 0.59
C SER A 309 -1.08 -12.67 0.99
N LEU A 310 -1.44 -13.92 0.63
CA LEU A 310 -0.56 -15.07 0.86
C LEU A 310 0.73 -14.99 0.06
N TRP A 311 0.65 -14.59 -1.21
CA TRP A 311 1.83 -14.39 -2.04
C TRP A 311 2.73 -13.29 -1.49
N GLU A 312 2.19 -12.12 -1.14
CA GLU A 312 2.95 -11.01 -0.53
C GLU A 312 3.67 -11.42 0.75
N LEU A 313 2.98 -12.13 1.65
CA LEU A 313 3.57 -12.66 2.88
C LEU A 313 4.67 -13.67 2.59
N SER A 314 4.49 -14.53 1.59
CA SER A 314 5.49 -15.53 1.21
C SER A 314 6.73 -14.90 0.58
N VAL A 315 6.56 -13.88 -0.26
CA VAL A 315 7.68 -13.11 -0.83
C VAL A 315 8.42 -12.34 0.27
N PHE A 316 7.70 -11.76 1.24
CA PHE A 316 8.29 -11.12 2.42
C PHE A 316 9.13 -12.10 3.24
N GLU A 317 8.59 -13.28 3.55
CA GLU A 317 9.32 -14.33 4.25
C GLU A 317 10.53 -14.83 3.45
N PHE A 318 10.35 -14.99 2.13
CA PHE A 318 11.42 -15.38 1.22
C PHE A 318 12.59 -14.39 1.28
N ALA A 319 12.33 -13.07 1.17
CA ALA A 319 13.40 -12.07 1.24
C ALA A 319 14.14 -12.09 2.58
N GLN A 320 13.44 -12.29 3.69
CA GLN A 320 14.07 -12.27 5.01
C GLN A 320 14.85 -13.54 5.34
N LYS A 321 14.33 -14.72 4.97
CA LYS A 321 14.85 -16.01 5.47
C LYS A 321 15.58 -16.82 4.41
N HIS A 322 15.18 -16.72 3.16
CA HIS A 322 15.58 -17.64 2.10
C HIS A 322 16.46 -16.98 1.03
N TYR A 323 16.22 -15.71 0.72
CA TYR A 323 16.98 -14.99 -0.27
C TYR A 323 18.39 -14.69 0.27
N LYS A 324 19.38 -15.38 -0.30
CA LYS A 324 20.79 -15.16 -0.01
C LYS A 324 21.53 -15.04 -1.34
N ASN A 325 21.93 -13.82 -1.67
CA ASN A 325 22.71 -13.51 -2.85
C ASN A 325 23.96 -12.71 -2.46
N ASP A 326 25.11 -12.94 -3.08
CA ASP A 326 26.36 -12.24 -2.73
C ASP A 326 26.46 -10.84 -3.35
N LEU A 327 25.65 -10.54 -4.36
CA LEU A 327 25.68 -9.31 -5.14
C LEU A 327 24.64 -8.29 -4.65
N ILE A 328 23.39 -8.72 -4.48
CA ILE A 328 22.23 -7.83 -4.29
C ILE A 328 21.58 -8.04 -2.92
N ASP A 329 21.24 -6.93 -2.27
CA ASP A 329 20.31 -6.88 -1.16
C ASP A 329 18.89 -6.58 -1.66
N MET A 330 17.93 -7.34 -1.13
CA MET A 330 16.51 -7.26 -1.45
C MET A 330 15.74 -6.73 -0.25
N GLU A 331 15.08 -5.59 -0.42
CA GLU A 331 14.16 -5.01 0.55
C GLU A 331 12.75 -5.01 -0.02
N ILE A 332 11.77 -5.38 0.80
CA ILE A 332 10.38 -5.47 0.38
C ILE A 332 9.53 -4.49 1.18
N PHE A 333 8.74 -3.72 0.45
CA PHE A 333 7.61 -2.97 0.97
C PHE A 333 6.34 -3.65 0.49
N VAL A 334 5.78 -4.45 1.39
CA VAL A 334 4.39 -4.90 1.28
C VAL A 334 3.51 -3.83 1.89
N ASN A 335 2.35 -3.61 1.29
CA ASN A 335 1.31 -2.88 1.99
C ASN A 335 0.69 -3.83 3.01
N TYR A 336 1.21 -3.86 4.23
CA TYR A 336 0.52 -4.54 5.33
C TYR A 336 -0.84 -3.85 5.52
N TYR A 337 -1.90 -4.58 5.18
CA TYR A 337 -3.30 -4.22 5.35
C TYR A 337 -3.96 -5.14 6.35
#